data_AF-A0A974ZQ27-F1
#
_entry.id   AF-A0A974ZQ27-F1
#
_cell.length_a   1.000
_cell.length_b   1.000
_cell.length_c   1.000
_cell.angle_alpha   90.00
_cell.angle_beta   90.00
_cell.angle_gamma   90.00
#
_symmetry.space_group_name_H-M   'P 1'
#
loop_
_entity.id
_entity.type
_entity.pdbx_description
1 polymer ?
#
loop_
_entity_poly.entity_id
_entity_poly.type
_entity_poly.pdbx_seq_one_letter_code
_entity_poly.pdbx_strand_id
1 'polypeptide(L)'
;MINYNPKSWWGLIFKFHKSDTFRQLLPAMATVALYSGGIAYLEQIVLFDQWRGTTLVHSLLGFVISLLLVFRTNTAYERWWEGRRQWGALVNASRNLALKLDAGLPERHIARSRFSRLIANYAAALKLHLRDGISRRDAGIRHAPNRIAAGLFRELEKLRRSGDIDRERYLALVPDLTAFTDVCGGCERIRKTPIPYSYSLFIKKFVFVYIVTMPFCFAHDFGYWTIPFTTFVFYVLGSLELIAEEVENPFGLDANDLPTDEIAVTIASNVDEILNAGPSR
;
A
#
# COMPACT_ATOMS: atom_id res chain seq x y z
N MET A 1 4.03 -3.03 -7.93
CA MET A 1 5.32 -2.45 -7.50
C MET A 1 6.32 -2.39 -8.65
N ILE A 2 6.88 -1.22 -8.92
CA ILE A 2 7.91 -1.04 -9.95
C ILE A 2 9.23 -1.62 -9.42
N ASN A 3 9.83 -2.58 -10.16
CA ASN A 3 11.17 -3.07 -9.87
C ASN A 3 12.21 -2.09 -10.45
N TYR A 4 13.12 -1.58 -9.61
CA TYR A 4 14.15 -0.65 -10.03
C TYR A 4 15.46 -0.89 -9.28
N ASN A 5 16.59 -0.49 -9.88
CA ASN A 5 17.89 -0.57 -9.25
C ASN A 5 18.19 0.74 -8.49
N PRO A 6 18.24 0.75 -7.15
CA PRO A 6 18.47 1.97 -6.36
C PRO A 6 19.86 2.58 -6.58
N LYS A 7 20.82 1.83 -7.14
CA LYS A 7 22.17 2.34 -7.45
C LYS A 7 22.21 3.21 -8.72
N SER A 8 21.16 3.21 -9.54
CA SER A 8 21.07 3.99 -10.78
C SER A 8 20.58 5.43 -10.50
N TRP A 9 21.29 6.17 -9.65
CA TRP A 9 20.82 7.46 -9.12
C TRP A 9 20.43 8.46 -10.22
N TRP A 10 21.33 8.73 -11.18
CA TRP A 10 21.05 9.62 -12.31
C TRP A 10 19.93 9.12 -13.23
N GLY A 11 19.88 7.80 -13.46
CA GLY A 11 18.84 7.18 -14.28
C GLY A 11 17.45 7.28 -13.65
N LEU A 12 17.35 7.34 -12.31
CA LEU A 12 16.10 7.49 -11.59
C LEU A 12 15.59 8.94 -11.61
N ILE A 13 16.47 9.94 -11.51
CA ILE A 13 16.09 11.37 -11.54
C ILE A 13 15.42 11.75 -12.86
N PHE A 14 15.88 11.21 -13.98
CA PHE A 14 15.37 11.54 -15.32
C PHE A 14 14.34 10.53 -15.87
N LYS A 15 13.93 9.53 -15.07
CA LYS A 15 12.90 8.56 -15.47
C LYS A 15 11.51 9.09 -15.11
N PHE A 16 10.85 9.71 -16.08
CA PHE A 16 9.46 10.14 -15.95
C PHE A 16 8.49 8.97 -16.14
N HIS A 17 8.05 8.35 -15.04
CA HIS A 17 7.05 7.26 -15.08
C HIS A 17 5.61 7.79 -15.27
N LYS A 18 4.64 6.92 -15.58
CA LYS A 18 3.22 7.33 -15.64
C LYS A 18 2.65 7.70 -14.26
N SER A 19 3.21 7.14 -13.20
CA SER A 19 2.90 7.44 -11.79
C SER A 19 3.74 8.60 -11.23
N ASP A 20 4.42 9.36 -12.08
CA ASP A 20 5.28 10.46 -11.63
C ASP A 20 4.43 11.57 -10.98
N THR A 21 4.69 11.83 -9.70
CA THR A 21 3.99 12.85 -8.90
C THR A 21 4.03 14.21 -9.59
N PHE A 22 5.12 14.50 -10.32
CA PHE A 22 5.27 15.72 -11.10
C PHE A 22 4.17 15.86 -12.17
N ARG A 23 3.89 14.81 -12.93
CA ARG A 23 2.85 14.85 -13.98
C ARG A 23 1.45 14.96 -13.39
N GLN A 24 1.21 14.31 -12.26
CA GLN A 24 -0.06 14.39 -11.56
C GLN A 24 -0.31 15.81 -11.01
N LEU A 25 0.74 16.46 -10.50
CA LEU A 25 0.66 17.79 -9.89
C LEU A 25 0.82 18.94 -10.89
N LEU A 26 1.31 18.70 -12.10
CA LEU A 26 1.56 19.72 -13.12
C LEU A 26 0.41 20.74 -13.32
N PRO A 27 -0.87 20.34 -13.48
CA PRO A 27 -1.96 21.31 -13.63
C PRO A 27 -2.16 22.17 -12.38
N ALA A 28 -1.99 21.59 -11.19
CA ALA A 28 -2.07 22.33 -9.95
C ALA A 28 -0.86 23.27 -9.78
N MET A 29 0.35 22.84 -10.15
CA MET A 29 1.56 23.66 -10.17
C MET A 29 1.40 24.87 -11.10
N ALA A 30 0.87 24.67 -12.31
CA ALA A 30 0.58 25.77 -13.24
C ALA A 30 -0.42 26.76 -12.65
N THR A 31 -1.45 26.26 -11.96
CA THR A 31 -2.45 27.10 -11.27
C THR A 31 -1.80 27.92 -10.14
N VAL A 32 -0.96 27.30 -9.32
CA VAL A 32 -0.21 27.97 -8.25
C VAL A 32 0.75 29.01 -8.82
N ALA A 33 1.42 28.72 -9.94
CA ALA A 33 2.32 29.66 -10.61
C ALA A 33 1.57 30.88 -11.15
N LEU A 34 0.44 30.68 -11.84
CA LEU A 34 -0.41 31.76 -12.34
C LEU A 34 -0.97 32.62 -11.21
N TYR A 35 -1.47 31.97 -10.14
CA TYR A 35 -1.97 32.65 -8.95
C TYR A 35 -0.87 33.49 -8.27
N SER A 36 0.30 32.88 -8.03
CA SER A 36 1.46 33.57 -7.44
C SER A 36 1.93 34.74 -8.30
N GLY A 37 1.89 34.59 -9.63
CA GLY A 37 2.21 35.66 -10.57
C GLY A 37 1.22 36.82 -10.51
N GLY A 38 -0.07 36.53 -10.36
CA GLY A 38 -1.10 37.55 -10.13
C GLY A 38 -0.85 38.34 -8.85
N ILE A 39 -0.53 37.67 -7.74
CA ILE A 39 -0.21 38.33 -6.46
C ILE A 39 1.07 39.16 -6.57
N ALA A 40 2.14 38.61 -7.16
CA ALA A 40 3.40 39.33 -7.34
C ALA A 40 3.22 40.58 -8.22
N TYR A 41 2.42 40.50 -9.28
CA TYR A 41 2.09 41.63 -10.14
C TYR A 41 1.32 42.72 -9.37
N LEU A 42 0.30 42.33 -8.60
CA LEU A 42 -0.49 43.28 -7.80
C LEU A 42 0.36 43.98 -6.73
N GLU A 43 1.25 43.24 -6.06
CA GLU A 43 2.13 43.81 -5.04
C GLU A 43 3.07 44.87 -5.62
N GLN A 44 3.70 44.56 -6.76
CA GLN A 44 4.72 45.41 -7.37
C GLN A 44 4.16 46.67 -8.05
N ILE A 45 2.89 46.66 -8.46
CA ILE A 45 2.29 47.77 -9.24
C ILE A 45 1.21 48.53 -8.47
N VAL A 46 0.41 47.85 -7.65
CA VAL A 46 -0.78 48.44 -7.02
C VAL A 46 -0.56 48.75 -5.55
N LEU A 47 0.10 47.85 -4.80
CA LEU A 47 0.15 47.93 -3.35
C LEU A 47 1.35 48.71 -2.79
N PHE A 48 2.33 49.12 -3.63
CA PHE A 48 3.46 50.01 -3.29
C PHE A 48 3.97 49.84 -1.85
N ASP A 49 4.44 48.64 -1.49
CA ASP A 49 5.10 48.37 -0.20
C ASP A 49 4.20 48.47 1.05
N GLN A 50 2.87 48.58 0.89
CA GLN A 50 1.96 48.75 2.03
C GLN A 50 1.70 47.46 2.82
N TRP A 51 1.89 46.29 2.20
CA TRP A 51 1.64 45.00 2.84
C TRP A 51 2.97 44.30 3.20
N ARG A 52 3.33 44.30 4.49
CA ARG A 52 4.44 43.49 5.00
C ARG A 52 3.92 42.21 5.64
N GLY A 53 3.77 41.17 4.83
CA GLY A 53 3.48 39.84 5.33
C GLY A 53 4.68 39.30 6.11
N THR A 54 4.46 38.71 7.29
CA THR A 54 5.56 38.22 8.13
C THR A 54 6.08 36.87 7.63
N THR A 55 7.17 36.87 6.86
CA THR A 55 7.91 35.66 6.44
C THR A 55 8.31 34.75 7.62
N LEU A 56 8.49 35.33 8.82
CA LEU A 56 8.70 34.59 10.06
C LEU A 56 7.55 33.61 10.39
N VAL A 57 6.29 34.02 10.21
CA VAL A 57 5.14 33.16 10.48
C VAL A 57 5.09 31.99 9.51
N HIS A 58 5.35 32.22 8.22
CA HIS A 58 5.46 31.13 7.23
C HIS A 58 6.64 30.21 7.48
N SER A 59 7.73 30.71 8.05
CA SER A 59 8.87 29.87 8.44
C SER A 59 8.50 28.94 9.60
N LEU A 60 7.81 29.46 10.63
CA LEU A 60 7.30 28.67 11.75
C LEU A 60 6.24 27.66 11.31
N LEU A 61 5.25 28.08 10.51
CA LEU A 61 4.22 27.18 9.98
C LEU A 61 4.81 26.14 9.02
N GLY A 62 5.83 26.51 8.24
CA GLY A 62 6.54 25.59 7.36
C GLY A 62 7.24 24.47 8.12
N PHE A 63 7.86 24.80 9.26
CA PHE A 63 8.41 23.79 10.17
C PHE A 63 7.33 22.84 10.71
N VAL A 64 6.20 23.38 11.17
CA VAL A 64 5.08 22.57 11.69
C VAL A 64 4.50 21.66 10.61
N ILE A 65 4.27 22.17 9.39
CA ILE A 65 3.76 21.37 8.26
C ILE A 65 4.74 20.26 7.89
N SER A 66 6.04 20.57 7.84
CA SER A 66 7.07 19.58 7.54
C SER A 66 7.04 18.43 8.55
N LEU A 67 6.92 18.76 9.85
CA LEU A 67 6.80 17.75 10.91
C LEU A 67 5.53 16.90 10.78
N LEU A 68 4.39 17.54 10.49
CA LEU A 68 3.11 16.83 10.30
C LEU A 68 3.14 15.87 9.10
N LEU A 69 3.72 16.31 7.98
CA LEU A 69 3.87 15.47 6.78
C LEU A 69 4.82 14.29 7.02
N VAL A 70 5.87 14.46 7.83
CA VAL A 70 6.75 13.35 8.22
C VAL A 70 5.96 12.31 9.01
N PHE A 71 5.18 12.72 10.02
CA PHE A 71 4.34 11.77 10.77
C PHE A 71 3.32 11.08 9.87
N ARG A 72 2.65 11.82 8.99
CA ARG A 72 1.70 11.30 8.02
C ARG A 72 2.31 10.24 7.10
N THR A 73 3.50 10.52 6.57
CA THR A 73 4.23 9.61 5.68
C THR A 73 4.68 8.36 6.43
N ASN A 74 5.19 8.51 7.66
CA ASN A 74 5.60 7.39 8.49
C ASN A 74 4.41 6.47 8.82
N THR A 75 3.26 7.02 9.22
CA THR A 75 2.06 6.22 9.50
C THR A 75 1.54 5.49 8.26
N ALA A 76 1.58 6.13 7.07
CA ALA A 76 1.24 5.46 5.81
C ALA A 76 2.21 4.29 5.52
N TYR A 77 3.52 4.54 5.66
CA TYR A 77 4.55 3.53 5.45
C TYR A 77 4.42 2.33 6.40
N GLU A 78 4.12 2.56 7.69
CA GLU A 78 3.89 1.47 8.65
C GLU A 78 2.75 0.55 8.21
N ARG A 79 1.66 1.11 7.67
CA ARG A 79 0.54 0.31 7.13
C ARG A 79 0.94 -0.50 5.92
N TRP A 80 1.71 0.09 5.01
CA TRP A 80 2.25 -0.62 3.86
C TRP A 80 3.18 -1.76 4.26
N TRP A 81 4.10 -1.49 5.19
CA TRP A 81 5.04 -2.48 5.71
C TRP A 81 4.32 -3.61 6.44
N GLU A 82 3.31 -3.29 7.25
CA GLU A 82 2.49 -4.30 7.90
C GLU A 82 1.76 -5.17 6.87
N GLY A 83 1.18 -4.57 5.81
CA GLY A 83 0.58 -5.31 4.71
C GLY A 83 1.57 -6.26 4.04
N ARG A 84 2.80 -5.80 3.78
CA ARG A 84 3.89 -6.62 3.23
C ARG A 84 4.26 -7.78 4.14
N ARG A 85 4.28 -7.55 5.46
CA ARG A 85 4.58 -8.56 6.48
C ARG A 85 3.49 -9.64 6.52
N GLN A 86 2.21 -9.24 6.47
CA GLN A 86 1.08 -10.16 6.42
C GLN A 86 1.12 -11.08 5.18
N TRP A 87 1.37 -10.52 3.99
CA TRP A 87 1.55 -11.33 2.78
C TRP A 87 2.80 -12.21 2.82
N GLY A 88 3.87 -11.77 3.47
CA GLY A 88 5.05 -12.61 3.74
C GLY A 88 4.74 -13.79 4.66
N ALA A 89 3.94 -13.57 5.71
CA ALA A 89 3.48 -14.63 6.60
C ALA A 89 2.62 -15.65 5.85
N LEU A 90 1.78 -15.21 4.90
CA LEU A 90 1.00 -16.14 4.05
C LEU A 90 1.88 -17.03 3.19
N VAL A 91 2.96 -16.48 2.60
CA VAL A 91 3.94 -17.27 1.83
C VAL A 91 4.55 -18.35 2.72
N ASN A 92 4.98 -17.97 3.93
CA ASN A 92 5.60 -18.91 4.88
C ASN A 92 4.62 -19.98 5.34
N ALA A 93 3.41 -19.63 5.74
CA ALA A 93 2.38 -20.58 6.16
C ALA A 93 2.02 -21.55 5.02
N SER A 94 1.89 -21.04 3.79
CA SER A 94 1.60 -21.87 2.60
C SER A 94 2.71 -22.88 2.33
N ARG A 95 3.98 -22.45 2.40
CA ARG A 95 5.14 -23.31 2.18
C ARG A 95 5.28 -24.36 3.29
N ASN A 96 5.18 -23.94 4.55
CA ASN A 96 5.30 -24.85 5.69
C ASN A 96 4.21 -25.92 5.68
N LEU A 97 2.97 -25.52 5.39
CA LEU A 97 1.87 -26.46 5.23
C LEU A 97 2.13 -27.47 4.10
N ALA A 98 2.58 -26.99 2.94
CA ALA A 98 2.91 -27.85 1.80
C ALA A 98 4.02 -28.86 2.14
N LEU A 99 5.12 -28.41 2.78
CA LEU A 99 6.23 -29.29 3.17
C LEU A 99 5.81 -30.37 4.18
N LYS A 100 5.00 -30.01 5.18
CA LYS A 100 4.51 -30.98 6.17
C LYS A 100 3.53 -31.99 5.56
N LEU A 101 2.68 -31.55 4.64
CA LEU A 101 1.77 -32.42 3.89
C LEU A 101 2.54 -33.33 2.94
N ASP A 102 3.60 -32.83 2.30
CA ASP A 102 4.47 -33.60 1.42
C ASP A 102 5.15 -34.75 2.20
N ALA A 103 5.82 -34.43 3.30
CA ALA A 103 6.47 -35.42 4.14
C ALA A 103 5.48 -36.39 4.82
N GLY A 104 4.25 -35.94 5.05
CA GLY A 104 3.24 -36.68 5.79
C GLY A 104 2.35 -37.60 4.95
N LEU A 105 2.26 -37.38 3.64
CA LEU A 105 1.32 -38.07 2.75
C LEU A 105 2.03 -38.81 1.61
N PRO A 106 1.53 -40.00 1.20
CA PRO A 106 2.06 -40.71 0.04
C PRO A 106 2.06 -39.85 -1.23
N GLU A 107 3.07 -40.00 -2.09
CA GLU A 107 3.25 -39.17 -3.31
C GLU A 107 1.99 -39.10 -4.21
N ARG A 108 1.27 -40.22 -4.34
CA ARG A 108 0.05 -40.33 -5.19
C ARG A 108 -1.24 -39.99 -4.43
N HIS A 109 -1.15 -39.47 -3.21
CA HIS A 109 -2.33 -39.20 -2.41
C HIS A 109 -3.12 -38.01 -2.95
N ILE A 110 -4.41 -38.21 -3.26
CA ILE A 110 -5.26 -37.20 -3.91
C ILE A 110 -5.35 -35.87 -3.13
N ALA A 111 -5.21 -35.92 -1.80
CA ALA A 111 -5.26 -34.74 -0.95
C ALA A 111 -4.13 -33.75 -1.26
N ARG A 112 -2.96 -34.19 -1.72
CA ARG A 112 -1.83 -33.31 -2.10
C ARG A 112 -2.27 -32.29 -3.15
N SER A 113 -2.89 -32.77 -4.23
CA SER A 113 -3.46 -31.92 -5.28
C SER A 113 -4.61 -31.02 -4.80
N ARG A 114 -5.39 -31.46 -3.81
CA ARG A 114 -6.50 -30.67 -3.24
C ARG A 114 -5.98 -29.54 -2.37
N PHE A 115 -5.01 -29.80 -1.49
CA PHE A 115 -4.36 -28.78 -0.68
C PHE A 115 -3.64 -27.77 -1.56
N SER A 116 -2.90 -28.21 -2.57
CA SER A 116 -2.24 -27.32 -3.52
C SER A 116 -3.22 -26.31 -4.14
N ARG A 117 -4.33 -26.80 -4.70
CA ARG A 117 -5.39 -25.93 -5.25
C ARG A 117 -6.02 -25.02 -4.20
N LEU A 118 -6.32 -25.52 -3.00
CA LEU A 118 -6.97 -24.72 -1.96
C LEU A 118 -6.06 -23.61 -1.45
N ILE A 119 -4.77 -23.87 -1.26
CA ILE A 119 -3.77 -22.88 -0.83
C ILE A 119 -3.62 -21.79 -1.90
N ALA A 120 -3.43 -22.17 -3.17
CA ALA A 120 -3.35 -21.23 -4.29
C ALA A 120 -4.63 -20.37 -4.42
N ASN A 121 -5.80 -21.01 -4.34
CA ASN A 121 -7.09 -20.33 -4.39
C ASN A 121 -7.29 -19.38 -3.20
N TYR A 122 -6.76 -19.70 -2.02
CA TYR A 122 -6.83 -18.82 -0.86
C TYR A 122 -6.09 -17.51 -1.11
N ALA A 123 -4.85 -17.57 -1.60
CA ALA A 123 -4.06 -16.39 -1.92
C ALA A 123 -4.75 -15.52 -2.98
N ALA A 124 -5.29 -16.14 -4.03
CA ALA A 124 -6.06 -15.44 -5.07
C ALA A 124 -7.34 -14.80 -4.51
N ALA A 125 -8.09 -15.52 -3.67
CA ALA A 125 -9.30 -15.01 -3.05
C ALA A 125 -9.03 -13.88 -2.05
N LEU A 126 -7.95 -13.95 -1.28
CA LEU A 126 -7.57 -12.89 -0.34
C LEU A 126 -7.20 -11.61 -1.09
N LYS A 127 -6.41 -11.72 -2.17
CA LYS A 127 -6.11 -10.59 -3.06
C LYS A 127 -7.36 -9.87 -3.54
N LEU A 128 -8.28 -10.62 -4.16
CA LEU A 128 -9.54 -10.08 -4.68
C LEU A 128 -10.41 -9.50 -3.56
N HIS A 129 -10.48 -10.22 -2.43
CA HIS A 129 -11.20 -9.76 -1.24
C HIS A 129 -10.70 -8.41 -0.76
N LEU A 130 -9.39 -8.16 -0.78
CA LEU A 130 -8.78 -6.90 -0.33
C LEU A 130 -8.93 -5.76 -1.36
N ARG A 131 -8.84 -6.06 -2.66
CA ARG A 131 -8.99 -5.07 -3.74
C ARG A 131 -10.40 -4.57 -3.94
N ASP A 132 -11.38 -5.46 -3.88
CA ASP A 132 -12.69 -5.13 -4.45
C ASP A 132 -13.60 -4.35 -3.52
N GLY A 133 -13.43 -4.37 -2.20
CA GLY A 133 -14.33 -3.64 -1.27
C GLY A 133 -15.81 -4.11 -1.26
N ILE A 134 -16.46 -4.16 -2.42
CA ILE A 134 -17.89 -4.30 -2.70
C ILE A 134 -18.06 -4.76 -4.17
N SER A 135 -17.91 -6.05 -4.52
CA SER A 135 -18.49 -6.57 -5.77
C SER A 135 -18.83 -8.07 -5.69
N ARG A 136 -19.78 -8.37 -4.80
CA ARG A 136 -20.81 -9.42 -4.93
C ARG A 136 -21.70 -9.41 -3.68
N ARG A 137 -22.44 -8.31 -3.49
CA ARG A 137 -23.63 -8.35 -2.61
C ARG A 137 -24.72 -9.26 -3.18
N ASP A 138 -24.64 -9.64 -4.46
CA ASP A 138 -25.71 -10.35 -5.17
C ASP A 138 -25.46 -11.86 -5.42
N ALA A 139 -24.54 -12.49 -4.69
CA ALA A 139 -24.28 -13.92 -4.92
C ALA A 139 -24.04 -14.73 -3.63
N GLY A 140 -24.71 -14.44 -2.51
CA GLY A 140 -24.73 -15.30 -1.31
C GLY A 140 -23.39 -15.68 -0.66
N ILE A 141 -22.25 -15.27 -1.22
CA ILE A 141 -20.90 -15.59 -0.77
C ILE A 141 -20.45 -14.45 0.12
N ARG A 142 -20.68 -14.60 1.44
CA ARG A 142 -20.44 -13.54 2.43
C ARG A 142 -18.94 -13.24 2.67
N HIS A 143 -18.03 -14.20 2.43
CA HIS A 143 -16.58 -14.02 2.64
C HIS A 143 -15.76 -15.14 1.95
N ALA A 144 -15.16 -14.87 0.79
CA ALA A 144 -14.49 -15.91 -0.01
C ALA A 144 -13.26 -16.55 0.67
N PRO A 145 -12.32 -15.81 1.30
CA PRO A 145 -11.18 -16.41 1.98
C PRO A 145 -11.59 -17.42 3.06
N ASN A 146 -12.47 -17.03 3.99
CA ASN A 146 -13.02 -17.93 5.03
C ASN A 146 -13.67 -19.21 4.48
N ARG A 147 -14.35 -19.16 3.33
CA ARG A 147 -14.91 -20.38 2.72
C ARG A 147 -13.81 -21.34 2.27
N ILE A 148 -12.71 -20.82 1.74
CA ILE A 148 -11.56 -21.62 1.30
C ILE A 148 -10.79 -22.13 2.52
N ALA A 149 -10.59 -21.31 3.56
CA ALA A 149 -10.04 -21.75 4.84
C ALA A 149 -10.86 -22.89 5.45
N ALA A 150 -12.19 -22.78 5.48
CA ALA A 150 -13.06 -23.88 5.90
C ALA A 150 -12.93 -25.12 5.00
N GLY A 151 -12.56 -24.95 3.73
CA GLY A 151 -12.16 -26.05 2.84
C GLY A 151 -10.88 -26.73 3.28
N LEU A 152 -9.83 -25.96 3.60
CA LEU A 152 -8.55 -26.48 4.12
C LEU A 152 -8.75 -27.28 5.40
N PHE A 153 -9.47 -26.73 6.39
CA PHE A 153 -9.76 -27.44 7.64
C PHE A 153 -10.57 -28.72 7.42
N ARG A 154 -11.55 -28.71 6.50
CA ARG A 154 -12.33 -29.91 6.18
C ARG A 154 -11.51 -30.99 5.49
N GLU A 155 -10.59 -30.63 4.59
CA GLU A 155 -9.69 -31.63 3.99
C GLU A 155 -8.72 -32.21 5.04
N LEU A 156 -8.23 -31.38 5.97
CA LEU A 156 -7.36 -31.87 7.06
C LEU A 156 -8.11 -32.84 7.99
N GLU A 157 -9.36 -32.51 8.34
CA GLU A 157 -10.20 -33.39 9.17
C GLU A 157 -10.58 -34.69 8.45
N LYS A 158 -10.72 -34.68 7.12
CA LYS A 158 -10.91 -35.91 6.34
C LYS A 158 -9.72 -36.85 6.50
N LEU A 159 -8.49 -36.35 6.34
CA LEU A 159 -7.26 -37.15 6.52
C LEU A 159 -7.17 -37.76 7.92
N ARG A 160 -7.55 -36.99 8.95
CA ARG A 160 -7.57 -37.48 10.33
C ARG A 160 -8.60 -38.61 10.53
N ARG A 161 -9.79 -38.47 9.93
CA ARG A 161 -10.88 -39.45 10.04
C ARG A 161 -10.62 -40.73 9.25
N SER A 162 -9.95 -40.64 8.10
CA SER A 162 -9.54 -41.80 7.32
C SER A 162 -8.33 -42.54 7.91
N GLY A 163 -7.62 -41.92 8.86
CA GLY A 163 -6.40 -42.48 9.44
C GLY A 163 -5.16 -42.25 8.58
N ASP A 164 -5.24 -41.40 7.55
CA ASP A 164 -4.10 -41.04 6.70
C ASP A 164 -3.05 -40.21 7.46
N ILE A 165 -3.47 -39.53 8.53
CA ILE A 165 -2.59 -38.84 9.47
C ILE A 165 -2.99 -39.15 10.92
N ASP A 166 -2.00 -39.23 11.79
CA ASP A 166 -2.17 -39.39 13.23
C ASP A 166 -2.52 -38.05 13.93
N ARG A 167 -2.76 -38.12 15.23
CA ARG A 167 -3.17 -36.96 16.02
C ARG A 167 -2.05 -35.93 16.13
N GLU A 168 -0.82 -36.40 16.27
CA GLU A 168 0.39 -35.60 16.42
C GLU A 168 0.63 -34.76 15.16
N ARG A 169 0.57 -35.37 13.96
CA ARG A 169 0.67 -34.64 12.68
C ARG A 169 -0.50 -33.69 12.47
N TYR A 170 -1.72 -34.11 12.80
CA TYR A 170 -2.89 -33.23 12.73
C TYR A 170 -2.66 -31.95 13.55
N LEU A 171 -2.22 -32.09 14.81
CA LEU A 171 -1.94 -30.95 15.69
C LEU A 171 -0.75 -30.10 15.19
N ALA A 172 0.22 -30.70 14.51
CA ALA A 172 1.34 -29.98 13.90
C ALA A 172 0.97 -29.17 12.65
N LEU A 173 -0.12 -29.52 11.96
CA LEU A 173 -0.62 -28.87 10.75
C LEU A 173 -1.61 -27.73 11.04
N VAL A 174 -2.42 -27.85 12.10
CA VAL A 174 -3.44 -26.85 12.48
C VAL A 174 -2.89 -25.42 12.59
N PRO A 175 -1.74 -25.15 13.23
CA PRO A 175 -1.20 -23.79 13.32
C PRO A 175 -0.94 -23.14 11.96
N ASP A 176 -0.49 -23.90 10.96
CA ASP A 176 -0.25 -23.35 9.62
C ASP A 176 -1.58 -22.98 8.94
N LEU A 177 -2.66 -23.73 9.16
CA LEU A 177 -3.99 -23.37 8.65
C LEU A 177 -4.56 -22.16 9.38
N THR A 178 -4.40 -22.07 10.70
CA THR A 178 -4.85 -20.89 11.49
C THR A 178 -4.14 -19.62 11.05
N ALA A 179 -2.85 -19.71 10.69
CA ALA A 179 -2.10 -18.56 10.18
C ALA A 179 -2.73 -17.94 8.92
N PHE A 180 -3.43 -18.71 8.08
CA PHE A 180 -4.12 -18.16 6.92
C PHE A 180 -5.23 -17.19 7.35
N THR A 181 -6.04 -17.58 8.33
CA THR A 181 -7.12 -16.74 8.86
C THR A 181 -6.59 -15.55 9.65
N ASP A 182 -5.48 -15.70 10.38
CA ASP A 182 -4.82 -14.61 11.09
C ASP A 182 -4.31 -13.54 10.12
N VAL A 183 -3.68 -13.96 9.02
CA VAL A 183 -3.26 -13.06 7.93
C VAL A 183 -4.46 -12.32 7.34
N CYS A 184 -5.57 -13.02 7.07
CA CYS A 184 -6.77 -12.38 6.55
C CYS A 184 -7.29 -11.31 7.52
N GLY A 185 -7.41 -11.63 8.82
CA GLY A 185 -7.81 -10.66 9.84
C GLY A 185 -6.86 -9.46 9.93
N GLY A 186 -5.55 -9.70 9.83
CA GLY A 186 -4.53 -8.66 9.76
C GLY A 186 -4.72 -7.72 8.57
N CYS A 187 -4.86 -8.27 7.36
CA CYS A 187 -5.09 -7.49 6.15
C CYS A 187 -6.43 -6.73 6.18
N GLU A 188 -7.49 -7.35 6.72
CA GLU A 188 -8.79 -6.69 6.89
C GLU A 188 -8.70 -5.50 7.85
N ARG A 189 -7.96 -5.62 8.95
CA ARG A 189 -7.74 -4.52 9.90
C ARG A 189 -7.03 -3.35 9.23
N ILE A 190 -5.99 -3.61 8.43
CA ILE A 190 -5.29 -2.57 7.67
C ILE A 190 -6.24 -1.88 6.69
N ARG A 191 -7.11 -2.64 6.01
CA ARG A 191 -8.05 -2.06 5.04
C ARG A 191 -9.21 -1.30 5.68
N LYS A 192 -9.82 -1.87 6.73
CA LYS A 192 -11.05 -1.35 7.36
C LYS A 192 -10.77 -0.21 8.34
N THR A 193 -9.53 -0.06 8.80
CA THR A 193 -9.13 0.99 9.74
C THR A 193 -8.18 1.98 9.06
N PRO A 194 -8.71 2.92 8.25
CA PRO A 194 -7.91 3.98 7.65
C PRO A 194 -7.35 4.96 8.69
N ILE A 195 -6.40 5.80 8.28
CA ILE A 195 -5.92 6.90 9.12
C ILE A 195 -7.12 7.82 9.40
N PRO A 196 -7.30 8.31 10.63
CA PRO A 196 -8.46 9.12 10.99
C PRO A 196 -8.70 10.25 9.99
N TYR A 197 -9.92 10.32 9.46
CA TYR A 197 -10.29 11.28 8.42
C TYR A 197 -9.97 12.73 8.80
N SER A 198 -10.20 13.09 10.07
CA SER A 198 -9.89 14.43 10.59
C SER A 198 -8.42 14.80 10.47
N TYR A 199 -7.51 13.84 10.65
CA TYR A 199 -6.07 14.04 10.52
C TYR A 199 -5.67 14.31 9.07
N SER A 200 -6.10 13.45 8.14
CA SER A 200 -5.84 13.62 6.71
C SER A 200 -6.45 14.90 6.16
N LEU A 201 -7.68 15.24 6.58
CA LEU A 201 -8.35 16.47 6.19
C LEU A 201 -7.62 17.72 6.71
N PHE A 202 -7.16 17.69 7.96
CA PHE A 202 -6.43 18.80 8.56
C PHE A 202 -5.13 19.09 7.81
N ILE A 203 -4.34 18.07 7.49
CA ILE A 203 -3.08 18.23 6.73
C ILE A 203 -3.35 18.83 5.35
N LYS A 204 -4.32 18.28 4.59
CA LYS A 204 -4.67 18.80 3.25
C LYS A 204 -5.11 20.26 3.30
N LYS A 205 -5.95 20.63 4.27
CA LYS A 205 -6.37 22.03 4.47
C LYS A 205 -5.20 22.93 4.87
N PHE A 206 -4.30 22.44 5.72
CA PHE A 206 -3.17 23.23 6.20
C PHE A 206 -2.15 23.50 5.09
N VAL A 207 -1.82 22.49 4.28
CA VAL A 207 -0.98 22.65 3.07
C VAL A 207 -1.63 23.64 2.10
N PHE A 208 -2.94 23.52 1.86
CA PHE A 208 -3.66 24.45 0.98
C PHE A 208 -3.55 25.91 1.46
N VAL A 209 -3.89 26.18 2.74
CA VAL A 209 -3.80 27.53 3.32
C VAL A 209 -2.36 28.06 3.28
N TYR A 210 -1.38 27.22 3.57
CA TYR A 210 0.03 27.59 3.52
C TYR A 210 0.46 28.07 2.14
N ILE A 211 0.13 27.30 1.09
CA ILE A 211 0.48 27.64 -0.29
C ILE A 211 -0.27 28.86 -0.81
N VAL A 212 -1.57 29.00 -0.49
CA VAL A 212 -2.37 30.15 -0.91
C VAL A 212 -1.89 31.45 -0.27
N THR A 213 -1.44 31.40 0.98
CA THR A 213 -0.97 32.60 1.70
C THR A 213 0.49 32.97 1.42
N MET A 214 1.30 32.02 0.95
CA MET A 214 2.74 32.22 0.74
C MET A 214 3.08 33.39 -0.21
N PRO A 215 2.40 33.59 -1.36
CA PRO A 215 2.72 34.71 -2.25
C PRO A 215 2.58 36.08 -1.59
N PHE A 216 1.59 36.27 -0.70
CA PHE A 216 1.40 37.55 0.01
C PHE A 216 2.53 37.89 0.98
N CYS A 217 3.24 36.87 1.48
CA CYS A 217 4.36 37.07 2.40
C CYS A 217 5.70 37.23 1.67
N PHE A 218 5.83 36.66 0.47
CA PHE A 218 7.10 36.60 -0.25
C PHE A 218 7.17 37.62 -1.42
N ALA A 219 6.03 38.08 -1.96
CA ALA A 219 5.99 38.98 -3.12
C ALA A 219 6.69 40.33 -2.89
N HIS A 220 6.65 40.86 -1.66
CA HIS A 220 7.37 42.07 -1.29
C HIS A 220 8.90 41.86 -1.34
N ASP A 221 9.39 40.85 -0.62
CA ASP A 221 10.82 40.61 -0.45
C ASP A 221 11.49 40.00 -1.69
N PHE A 222 10.78 39.17 -2.44
CA PHE A 222 11.31 38.38 -3.56
C PHE A 222 10.74 38.79 -4.93
N GLY A 223 9.74 39.68 -4.99
CA GLY A 223 9.11 40.06 -6.24
C GLY A 223 8.61 38.86 -7.04
N TYR A 224 8.90 38.83 -8.35
CA TYR A 224 8.52 37.73 -9.24
C TYR A 224 9.21 36.39 -8.93
N TRP A 225 10.30 36.35 -8.15
CA TRP A 225 10.89 35.08 -7.69
C TRP A 225 9.96 34.29 -6.77
N THR A 226 8.93 34.93 -6.21
CA THR A 226 7.85 34.29 -5.46
C THR A 226 7.13 33.22 -6.28
N ILE A 227 7.07 33.36 -7.61
CA ILE A 227 6.41 32.41 -8.52
C ILE A 227 7.10 31.04 -8.48
N PRO A 228 8.39 30.90 -8.86
CA PRO A 228 9.06 29.62 -8.81
C PRO A 228 9.20 29.08 -7.38
N PHE A 229 9.38 29.92 -6.36
CA PHE A 229 9.47 29.44 -4.97
C PHE A 229 8.17 28.84 -4.46
N THR A 230 7.04 29.53 -4.62
CA THR A 230 5.74 29.01 -4.17
C THR A 230 5.37 27.73 -4.92
N THR A 231 5.64 27.69 -6.23
CA THR A 231 5.39 26.51 -7.07
C THR A 231 6.26 25.33 -6.66
N PHE A 232 7.54 25.57 -6.37
CA PHE A 232 8.45 24.53 -5.91
C PHE A 232 8.08 23.99 -4.53
N VAL A 233 7.73 24.87 -3.57
CA VAL A 233 7.27 24.45 -2.25
C VAL A 233 5.96 23.67 -2.35
N PHE A 234 5.02 24.09 -3.20
CA PHE A 234 3.81 23.30 -3.49
C PHE A 234 4.16 21.92 -4.04
N TYR A 235 5.08 21.84 -5.00
CA TYR A 235 5.51 20.56 -5.55
C TYR A 235 6.08 19.62 -4.48
N VAL A 236 6.94 20.13 -3.59
CA VAL A 236 7.54 19.32 -2.51
C VAL A 236 6.48 18.84 -1.52
N LEU A 237 5.67 19.75 -0.96
CA LEU A 237 4.65 19.40 0.03
C LEU A 237 3.54 18.52 -0.57
N GLY A 238 3.08 18.85 -1.78
CA GLY A 238 2.09 18.09 -2.51
C GLY A 238 2.58 16.70 -2.90
N SER A 239 3.85 16.56 -3.29
CA SER A 239 4.42 15.24 -3.60
C SER A 239 4.49 14.35 -2.36
N LEU A 240 4.89 14.89 -1.21
CA LEU A 240 4.91 14.11 0.04
C LEU A 240 3.52 13.62 0.44
N GLU A 241 2.50 14.48 0.36
CA GLU A 241 1.12 14.09 0.67
C GLU A 241 0.60 13.05 -0.32
N LEU A 242 0.90 13.19 -1.61
CA LEU A 242 0.48 12.23 -2.65
C LEU A 242 1.15 10.86 -2.44
N ILE A 243 2.45 10.83 -2.13
CA ILE A 243 3.16 9.58 -1.81
C ILE A 243 2.56 8.92 -0.56
N ALA A 244 2.27 9.71 0.49
CA ALA A 244 1.64 9.19 1.69
C ALA A 244 0.24 8.62 1.43
N GLU A 245 -0.51 9.24 0.51
CA GLU A 245 -1.83 8.76 0.08
C GLU A 245 -1.74 7.45 -0.72
N GLU A 246 -0.83 7.35 -1.69
CA GLU A 246 -0.60 6.12 -2.47
C GLU A 246 -0.16 4.95 -1.57
N VAL A 247 0.76 5.19 -0.62
CA VAL A 247 1.29 4.12 0.25
C VAL A 247 0.31 3.74 1.38
N GLU A 248 -0.65 4.59 1.72
CA GLU A 248 -1.62 4.32 2.79
C GLU A 248 -2.51 3.10 2.51
N ASN A 249 -2.84 2.84 1.25
CA ASN A 249 -3.74 1.75 0.85
C ASN A 249 -2.99 0.63 0.09
N PRO A 250 -2.20 -0.20 0.78
CA PRO A 250 -1.20 -1.06 0.13
C PRO A 250 -1.74 -2.21 -0.73
N PHE A 251 -3.06 -2.41 -0.77
CA PHE A 251 -3.68 -3.54 -1.46
C PHE A 251 -4.38 -3.16 -2.76
N GLY A 252 -4.26 -1.91 -3.21
CA GLY A 252 -4.91 -1.43 -4.43
C GLY A 252 -4.25 -1.93 -5.72
N LEU A 253 -4.28 -1.04 -6.72
CA LEU A 253 -3.73 -1.25 -8.07
C LEU A 253 -2.74 -0.15 -8.47
N ASP A 254 -2.35 0.72 -7.53
CA ASP A 254 -1.40 1.79 -7.77
C ASP A 254 0.00 1.23 -7.98
N ALA A 255 0.87 2.01 -8.61
CA ALA A 255 2.23 1.58 -8.95
C ALA A 255 3.05 1.15 -7.72
N ASN A 256 2.78 1.80 -6.58
CA ASN A 256 3.46 1.62 -5.30
C ASN A 256 2.76 0.62 -4.36
N ASP A 257 1.62 0.06 -4.78
CA ASP A 257 0.95 -0.99 -4.03
C ASP A 257 1.72 -2.31 -4.05
N LEU A 258 1.40 -3.14 -3.05
CA LEU A 258 1.99 -4.46 -2.91
C LEU A 258 1.67 -5.31 -4.15
N PRO A 259 2.66 -6.04 -4.70
CA PRO A 259 2.48 -6.89 -5.87
C PRO A 259 1.78 -8.21 -5.48
N THR A 260 0.56 -8.09 -4.94
CA THR A 260 -0.22 -9.22 -4.41
C THR A 260 -0.59 -10.25 -5.48
N ASP A 261 -0.65 -9.86 -6.76
CA ASP A 261 -0.73 -10.78 -7.91
C ASP A 261 0.50 -11.70 -7.99
N GLU A 262 1.69 -11.11 -8.02
CA GLU A 262 2.96 -11.83 -8.14
C GLU A 262 3.21 -12.73 -6.93
N ILE A 263 2.87 -12.24 -5.73
CA ILE A 263 2.98 -13.03 -4.50
C ILE A 263 2.01 -14.22 -4.55
N ALA A 264 0.77 -14.04 -5.01
CA ALA A 264 -0.18 -15.13 -5.15
C ALA A 264 0.28 -16.19 -6.17
N VAL A 265 0.86 -15.75 -7.30
CA VAL A 265 1.47 -16.66 -8.30
C VAL A 265 2.65 -17.42 -7.70
N THR A 266 3.50 -16.74 -6.93
CA THR A 266 4.64 -17.37 -6.25
C THR A 266 4.18 -18.41 -5.22
N ILE A 267 3.12 -18.12 -4.47
CA ILE A 267 2.51 -19.09 -3.54
C ILE A 267 2.00 -20.32 -4.32
N ALA A 268 1.26 -20.10 -5.41
CA ALA A 268 0.75 -21.20 -6.22
C ALA A 268 1.87 -22.07 -6.80
N SER A 269 2.91 -21.46 -7.37
CA SER A 269 4.06 -22.15 -7.93
C SER A 269 4.82 -22.97 -6.88
N ASN A 270 5.15 -22.37 -5.73
CA ASN A 270 5.89 -23.05 -4.66
C ASN A 270 5.13 -24.28 -4.15
N VAL A 271 3.82 -24.15 -3.94
CA VAL A 271 3.01 -25.22 -3.38
C VAL A 271 2.77 -26.33 -4.40
N ASP A 272 2.60 -25.98 -5.68
CA ASP A 272 2.51 -26.94 -6.77
C ASP A 272 3.80 -27.75 -6.92
N GLU A 273 4.95 -27.08 -6.89
CA GLU A 273 6.26 -27.74 -6.91
C GLU A 273 6.41 -28.72 -5.74
N ILE A 274 6.09 -28.31 -4.51
CA ILE A 274 6.25 -29.19 -3.33
C ILE A 274 5.28 -30.39 -3.36
N LEU A 275 4.02 -30.17 -3.71
CA LEU A 275 2.99 -31.20 -3.55
C LEU A 275 2.78 -32.06 -4.80
N ASN A 276 3.05 -31.53 -5.98
CA ASN A 276 2.73 -32.15 -7.27
C ASN A 276 3.96 -32.38 -8.17
N ALA A 277 5.15 -31.84 -7.87
CA ALA A 277 6.34 -32.25 -8.62
C ALA A 277 6.59 -33.74 -8.34
N GLY A 278 6.66 -34.54 -9.41
CA GLY A 278 7.09 -35.93 -9.32
C GLY A 278 8.53 -36.02 -8.81
N PRO A 279 8.98 -37.20 -8.35
CA PRO A 279 10.31 -37.34 -7.78
C PRO A 279 11.36 -36.78 -8.74
N SER A 280 12.16 -35.82 -8.25
CA SER A 280 13.41 -35.43 -8.90
C SER A 280 14.22 -36.70 -9.08
N ARG A 281 14.35 -37.13 -10.34
CA ARG A 281 15.11 -38.32 -10.73
C ARG A 281 16.54 -38.30 -10.22
#